data_AF-A0A446ZMJ4-F1
#
_entry.id   AF-A0A446ZMJ4-F1
#
_cell.length_a   1.000
_cell.length_b   1.000
_cell.length_c   1.000
_cell.angle_alpha   90.00
_cell.angle_beta   90.00
_cell.angle_gamma   90.00
#
_symmetry.space_group_name_H-M   'P 1'
#
loop_
_entity.id
_entity.type
_entity.pdbx_description
1 polymer ?
#
loop_
_entity_poly.entity_id
_entity_poly.type
_entity_poly.pdbx_seq_one_letter_code
_entity_poly.pdbx_strand_id
1 'polypeptide(L)'
;MKSLNALLILFITFLVIGCTSHNSIKTDIVVSSNQGNLYFSFPKDKKVLVYHYEINDYENFESDGITYKRLFVSKEINKEVKEIIFENYKSKKIVENHAYYMLLGEQGLNKTGVGFTTVGFCLHKDKILTKQQNENTSAFIQKCHDL
;
A
#
# COMPACT_ATOMS: atom_id res chain seq x y z
N MET A 1 -9.20 -50.23 -13.39
CA MET A 1 -8.47 -49.14 -14.08
C MET A 1 -9.27 -47.84 -14.25
N LYS A 2 -10.62 -47.84 -14.32
CA LYS A 2 -11.40 -46.59 -14.48
C LYS A 2 -11.41 -45.66 -13.26
N SER A 3 -11.33 -46.18 -12.03
CA SER A 3 -11.35 -45.37 -10.80
C SER A 3 -10.04 -44.62 -10.52
N LEU A 4 -8.90 -45.17 -10.97
CA LEU A 4 -7.58 -44.55 -10.78
C LEU A 4 -7.45 -43.25 -11.61
N ASN A 5 -8.01 -43.25 -12.83
CA ASN A 5 -8.04 -42.07 -13.69
C ASN A 5 -8.91 -40.94 -13.12
N ALA A 6 -10.04 -41.27 -12.49
CA ALA A 6 -10.90 -40.26 -11.87
C ALA A 6 -10.22 -39.57 -10.68
N LEU A 7 -9.46 -40.32 -9.87
CA LEU A 7 -8.71 -39.77 -8.74
C LEU A 7 -7.57 -38.85 -9.19
N LEU A 8 -6.89 -39.23 -10.29
CA LEU A 8 -5.79 -38.45 -10.85
C LEU A 8 -6.27 -37.11 -11.45
N ILE A 9 -7.44 -37.11 -12.10
CA ILE A 9 -8.06 -35.89 -12.65
C ILE A 9 -8.46 -34.93 -11.52
N LEU A 10 -9.02 -35.45 -10.42
CA LEU A 10 -9.40 -34.63 -9.26
C LEU A 10 -8.17 -33.99 -8.58
N PHE A 11 -7.07 -34.75 -8.48
CA PHE A 11 -5.82 -34.29 -7.89
C PHE A 11 -5.16 -33.18 -8.72
N ILE A 12 -5.23 -33.27 -10.05
CA ILE A 12 -4.73 -32.23 -10.96
C ILE A 12 -5.54 -30.94 -10.78
N THR A 13 -6.88 -30.99 -10.71
CA THR A 13 -7.68 -29.79 -10.43
C THR A 13 -7.37 -29.16 -9.07
N PHE A 14 -7.04 -29.96 -8.05
CA PHE A 14 -6.64 -29.45 -6.74
C PHE A 14 -5.25 -28.78 -6.77
N LEU A 15 -4.32 -29.31 -7.56
CA LEU A 15 -3.00 -28.70 -7.80
C LEU A 15 -3.09 -27.38 -8.58
N VAL A 16 -4.02 -27.24 -9.52
CA VAL A 16 -4.18 -25.98 -10.28
C VAL A 16 -4.76 -24.86 -9.42
N ILE A 17 -5.64 -25.16 -8.46
CA ILE A 17 -6.21 -24.17 -7.52
C ILE A 17 -5.15 -23.74 -6.48
N GLY A 18 -4.22 -24.62 -6.11
CA GLY A 18 -3.13 -24.32 -5.17
C GLY A 18 -2.04 -23.38 -5.70
N CYS A 19 -1.99 -23.13 -7.01
CA CYS A 19 -0.95 -22.33 -7.66
C CYS A 19 -1.42 -20.95 -8.16
N THR A 20 -2.64 -20.52 -7.84
CA THR A 20 -3.00 -19.09 -7.93
C THR A 20 -2.63 -18.37 -6.62
N SER A 21 -1.38 -18.57 -6.18
CA SER A 21 -0.75 -17.62 -5.26
C SER A 21 -0.61 -16.32 -6.02
N HIS A 22 -1.57 -15.42 -5.82
CA HIS A 22 -1.59 -14.05 -6.29
C HIS A 22 -0.17 -13.47 -6.15
N ASN A 23 0.56 -13.38 -7.27
CA ASN A 23 1.82 -12.64 -7.34
C ASN A 23 1.45 -11.14 -7.32
N SER A 24 0.97 -10.69 -6.16
CA SER A 24 0.86 -9.27 -5.86
C SER A 24 2.28 -8.79 -5.63
N ILE A 25 2.89 -8.18 -6.64
CA ILE A 25 4.09 -7.37 -6.41
C ILE A 25 3.61 -6.19 -5.56
N LYS A 26 3.69 -6.37 -4.23
CA LYS A 26 3.42 -5.34 -3.24
C LYS A 26 4.46 -4.26 -3.40
N THR A 27 4.11 -3.03 -3.04
CA THR A 27 5.12 -2.00 -2.79
C THR A 27 6.16 -2.55 -1.80
N ASP A 28 7.44 -2.29 -2.03
CA ASP A 28 8.52 -2.69 -1.10
C ASP A 28 8.34 -2.12 0.32
N ILE A 29 7.49 -1.10 0.45
CA ILE A 29 7.08 -0.48 1.70
C ILE A 29 5.92 -1.26 2.30
N VAL A 30 6.10 -1.74 3.54
CA VAL A 30 5.05 -2.43 4.31
C VAL A 30 4.27 -1.41 5.14
N VAL A 31 2.94 -1.42 5.02
CA VAL A 31 2.06 -0.55 5.80
C VAL A 31 1.39 -1.36 6.91
N SER A 32 1.44 -0.86 8.13
CA SER A 32 0.75 -1.44 9.28
C SER A 32 0.16 -0.35 10.18
N SER A 33 -0.74 -0.75 11.09
CA SER A 33 -1.22 0.15 12.14
C SER A 33 -1.03 -0.47 13.52
N ASN A 34 -0.72 0.37 14.49
CA ASN A 34 -0.68 0.02 15.90
C ASN A 34 -1.04 1.23 16.75
N GLN A 35 -1.88 1.05 17.76
CA GLN A 35 -2.25 2.10 18.73
C GLN A 35 -2.68 3.45 18.09
N GLY A 36 -3.37 3.41 16.95
CA GLY A 36 -3.82 4.63 16.25
C GLY A 36 -2.75 5.32 15.40
N ASN A 37 -1.58 4.71 15.23
CA ASN A 37 -0.51 5.19 14.35
C ASN A 37 -0.45 4.31 13.08
N LEU A 38 -0.02 4.90 11.96
CA LEU A 38 0.36 4.18 10.75
C LEU A 38 1.87 4.10 10.63
N TYR A 39 2.37 2.94 10.25
CA TYR A 39 3.80 2.67 10.07
C TYR A 39 4.04 2.29 8.61
N PHE A 40 4.97 2.97 7.97
CA PHE A 40 5.42 2.72 6.60
C PHE A 40 6.88 2.27 6.69
N SER A 41 7.09 0.96 6.75
CA SER A 41 8.41 0.37 6.98
C SER A 41 9.11 0.05 5.67
N PHE A 42 10.35 0.47 5.53
CA PHE A 42 11.20 0.22 4.35
C PHE A 42 11.85 -1.18 4.42
N PRO A 43 12.32 -1.72 3.28
CA PRO A 43 13.11 -2.95 3.26
C PRO A 43 14.34 -2.85 4.18
N LYS A 44 14.58 -3.91 4.97
CA LYS A 44 15.62 -3.92 6.03
C LYS A 44 17.04 -3.77 5.49
N ASP A 45 17.25 -4.18 4.25
CA ASP A 45 18.52 -4.14 3.51
C ASP A 45 18.78 -2.78 2.85
N LYS A 46 17.81 -1.85 2.87
CA LYS A 46 17.94 -0.53 2.26
C LYS A 46 18.12 0.56 3.31
N LYS A 47 19.03 1.50 3.01
CA LYS A 47 19.10 2.80 3.67
C LYS A 47 18.36 3.80 2.80
N VAL A 48 17.22 4.28 3.28
CA VAL A 48 16.36 5.20 2.52
C VAL A 48 16.53 6.58 3.11
N LEU A 49 17.09 7.50 2.33
CA LEU A 49 17.15 8.92 2.65
C LEU A 49 15.81 9.53 2.29
N VAL A 50 15.06 10.00 3.29
CA VAL A 50 13.75 10.62 3.11
C VAL A 50 13.88 12.14 3.22
N TYR A 51 13.37 12.84 2.21
CA TYR A 51 13.35 14.30 2.17
C TYR A 51 12.05 14.85 2.73
N HIS A 52 10.91 14.30 2.28
CA HIS A 52 9.57 14.66 2.73
C HIS A 52 8.58 13.55 2.39
N TYR A 53 7.41 13.60 3.03
CA TYR A 53 6.26 12.77 2.64
C TYR A 53 4.95 13.53 2.77
N GLU A 54 3.95 13.10 2.01
CA GLU A 54 2.59 13.62 2.04
C GLU A 54 1.59 12.47 2.17
N ILE A 55 0.46 12.72 2.83
CA ILE A 55 -0.70 11.83 2.79
C ILE A 55 -1.81 12.53 2.03
N ASN A 56 -2.32 11.86 1.00
CA ASN A 56 -3.31 12.38 0.07
C ASN A 56 -4.50 11.42 -0.03
N ASP A 57 -5.65 11.98 -0.39
CA ASP A 57 -6.94 11.31 -0.50
C ASP A 57 -7.18 10.90 -1.95
N TYR A 58 -7.39 9.60 -2.22
CA TYR A 58 -7.67 9.13 -3.58
C TYR A 58 -9.09 9.45 -4.06
N GLU A 59 -10.00 9.81 -3.16
CA GLU A 59 -11.43 9.92 -3.44
C GLU A 59 -11.90 11.37 -3.45
N ASN A 60 -11.14 12.27 -2.84
CA ASN A 60 -11.44 13.69 -2.82
C ASN A 60 -10.37 14.51 -3.54
N PHE A 61 -10.82 15.53 -4.26
CA PHE A 61 -9.96 16.52 -4.90
C PHE A 61 -9.95 17.82 -4.10
N GLU A 62 -8.92 18.63 -4.30
CA GLU A 62 -8.91 20.04 -3.93
C GLU A 62 -9.94 20.83 -4.77
N SER A 63 -10.14 22.10 -4.45
CA SER A 63 -11.09 22.97 -5.15
C SER A 63 -10.81 23.15 -6.65
N ASP A 64 -9.59 22.82 -7.09
CA ASP A 64 -9.20 22.87 -8.51
C ASP A 64 -9.77 21.69 -9.33
N GLY A 65 -10.29 20.64 -8.67
CA GLY A 65 -10.85 19.45 -9.32
C GLY A 65 -9.82 18.54 -10.03
N ILE A 66 -8.53 18.81 -9.86
CA ILE A 66 -7.43 18.09 -10.55
C ILE A 66 -6.49 17.45 -9.54
N THR A 67 -6.17 18.19 -8.47
CA THR A 67 -5.22 17.75 -7.45
C THR A 67 -5.96 16.93 -6.39
N TYR A 68 -5.45 15.75 -6.05
CA TYR A 68 -5.96 14.99 -4.91
C TYR A 68 -5.82 15.79 -3.63
N LYS A 69 -6.84 15.70 -2.77
CA LYS A 69 -6.90 16.44 -1.53
C LYS A 69 -5.78 16.00 -0.61
N ARG A 70 -5.03 16.97 -0.12
CA ARG A 70 -3.86 16.75 0.74
C ARG A 70 -4.26 16.83 2.20
N LEU A 71 -4.03 15.74 2.92
CA LEU A 71 -4.38 15.64 4.34
C LEU A 71 -3.21 15.99 5.25
N PHE A 72 -1.99 15.76 4.78
CA PHE A 72 -0.79 16.03 5.56
C PHE A 72 0.43 16.23 4.66
N VAL A 73 1.34 17.11 5.09
CA VAL A 73 2.68 17.30 4.52
C VAL A 73 3.68 17.32 5.66
N SER A 74 4.73 16.52 5.56
CA SER A 74 5.81 16.55 6.52
C SER A 74 6.59 17.86 6.41
N LYS A 75 7.20 18.28 7.52
CA LYS A 75 8.34 19.20 7.42
C LYS A 75 9.50 18.50 6.72
N GLU A 76 10.51 19.25 6.31
CA GLU A 76 11.74 18.68 5.76
C GLU A 76 12.36 17.70 6.77
N ILE A 77 12.64 16.48 6.31
CA ILE A 77 13.19 15.40 7.12
C ILE A 77 14.70 15.27 6.85
N ASN A 78 15.07 15.25 5.56
CA ASN A 78 16.42 15.06 5.04
C ASN A 78 17.29 14.10 5.89
N LYS A 79 16.79 12.88 6.10
CA LYS A 79 17.43 11.90 7.00
C LYS A 79 17.20 10.46 6.54
N GLU A 80 18.21 9.61 6.76
CA GLU A 80 18.05 8.16 6.63
C GLU A 80 17.10 7.62 7.70
N VAL A 81 16.07 6.92 7.27
CA VAL A 81 15.05 6.33 8.15
C VAL A 81 14.75 4.89 7.73
N LYS A 82 14.33 4.07 8.71
CA LYS A 82 13.86 2.70 8.47
C LYS A 82 12.35 2.60 8.33
N GLU A 83 11.65 3.61 8.82
CA GLU A 83 10.21 3.72 8.74
C GLU A 83 9.76 5.17 8.85
N ILE A 84 8.57 5.45 8.35
CA ILE A 84 7.82 6.67 8.64
C ILE A 84 6.66 6.30 9.55
N ILE A 85 6.53 7.03 10.65
CA ILE A 85 5.44 6.89 11.61
C ILE A 85 4.51 8.09 11.43
N PHE A 86 3.26 7.82 11.03
CA PHE A 86 2.21 8.81 10.96
C PHE A 86 1.30 8.66 12.19
N GLU A 87 1.52 9.55 13.15
CA GLU A 87 0.89 9.46 14.47
C GLU A 87 -0.58 9.90 14.44
N ASN A 88 -1.39 9.19 15.22
CA ASN A 88 -2.79 9.51 15.48
C ASN A 88 -3.59 9.77 14.18
N TYR A 89 -3.60 8.79 13.27
CA TYR A 89 -4.19 8.93 11.94
C TYR A 89 -5.68 9.34 11.99
N LYS A 90 -6.40 8.92 13.04
CA LYS A 90 -7.81 9.28 13.25
C LYS A 90 -8.00 10.78 13.43
N SER A 91 -7.12 11.44 14.19
CA SER A 91 -7.12 12.90 14.36
C SER A 91 -6.83 13.65 13.07
N LYS A 92 -6.23 12.97 12.09
CA LYS A 92 -5.88 13.49 10.77
C LYS A 92 -6.89 13.13 9.69
N LYS A 93 -8.11 12.72 10.09
CA LYS A 93 -9.24 12.41 9.20
C LYS A 93 -9.00 11.21 8.26
N ILE A 94 -8.07 10.33 8.62
CA ILE A 94 -7.96 9.02 7.98
C ILE A 94 -9.01 8.10 8.62
N VAL A 95 -9.94 7.61 7.80
CA VAL A 95 -11.07 6.78 8.23
C VAL A 95 -11.01 5.40 7.58
N GLU A 96 -11.79 4.46 8.11
CA GLU A 96 -11.96 3.13 7.53
C GLU A 96 -12.71 3.17 6.20
N ASN A 97 -12.47 2.17 5.36
CA ASN A 97 -13.07 1.97 4.05
C ASN A 97 -12.93 3.21 3.14
N HIS A 98 -11.78 3.88 3.22
CA HIS A 98 -11.45 5.05 2.42
C HIS A 98 -10.01 4.93 1.91
N ALA A 99 -9.79 5.23 0.64
CA ALA A 99 -8.52 5.06 -0.04
C ALA A 99 -7.64 6.30 0.04
N TYR A 100 -6.36 6.08 0.38
CA TYR A 100 -5.35 7.12 0.51
C TYR A 100 -4.05 6.70 -0.17
N TYR A 101 -3.14 7.65 -0.37
CA TYR A 101 -1.75 7.32 -0.67
C TYR A 101 -0.76 8.19 0.08
N MET A 102 0.37 7.58 0.41
CA MET A 102 1.58 8.30 0.75
C MET A 102 2.34 8.64 -0.53
N LEU A 103 2.70 9.91 -0.72
CA LEU A 103 3.71 10.34 -1.68
C LEU A 103 5.01 10.59 -0.92
N LEU A 104 6.09 9.94 -1.31
CA LEU A 104 7.37 9.95 -0.63
C LEU A 104 8.46 10.48 -1.55
N GLY A 105 9.16 11.54 -1.16
CA GLY A 105 10.40 11.97 -1.79
C GLY A 105 11.60 11.30 -1.13
N GLU A 106 12.29 10.42 -1.85
CA GLU A 106 13.35 9.57 -1.31
C GLU A 106 14.53 9.33 -2.26
N GLN A 107 15.64 8.88 -1.69
CA GLN A 107 16.75 8.27 -2.41
C GLN A 107 17.11 6.92 -1.74
N GLY A 108 17.36 5.90 -2.56
CA GLY A 108 17.83 4.59 -2.09
C GLY A 108 16.77 3.49 -2.01
N LEU A 109 15.48 3.78 -2.21
CA LEU A 109 14.46 2.73 -2.31
C LEU A 109 14.62 1.98 -3.63
N ASN A 110 14.56 2.65 -4.79
CA ASN A 110 14.71 1.99 -6.10
C ASN A 110 15.54 2.80 -7.10
N LYS A 111 16.20 3.88 -6.65
CA LYS A 111 16.88 4.85 -7.50
C LYS A 111 18.23 5.26 -6.92
N THR A 112 19.18 5.55 -7.80
CA THR A 112 20.49 6.11 -7.45
C THR A 112 20.43 7.60 -7.14
N GLY A 113 19.38 8.30 -7.60
CA GLY A 113 19.10 9.71 -7.30
C GLY A 113 17.75 9.91 -6.59
N VAL A 114 17.42 11.17 -6.31
CA VAL A 114 16.16 11.55 -5.66
C VAL A 114 14.99 11.24 -6.59
N GLY A 115 13.95 10.60 -6.05
CA GLY A 115 12.71 10.37 -6.78
C GLY A 115 11.51 10.27 -5.87
N PHE A 116 10.35 10.12 -6.52
CA PHE A 116 9.09 9.95 -5.83
C PHE A 116 8.62 8.50 -5.86
N THR A 117 8.14 8.03 -4.73
CA THR A 117 7.48 6.73 -4.54
C THR A 117 6.07 6.96 -4.02
N THR A 118 5.10 6.20 -4.51
CA THR A 118 3.71 6.23 -4.01
C THR A 118 3.32 4.91 -3.38
N VAL A 119 2.63 4.98 -2.24
CA VAL A 119 2.10 3.80 -1.53
C VAL A 119 0.62 4.03 -1.26
N GLY A 120 -0.23 3.36 -2.05
CA GLY A 120 -1.68 3.38 -1.82
C GLY A 120 -2.05 2.48 -0.65
N PHE A 121 -2.91 2.95 0.24
CA PHE A 121 -3.38 2.20 1.40
C PHE A 121 -4.83 2.55 1.78
N CYS A 122 -5.51 1.65 2.47
CA CYS A 122 -6.75 1.93 3.19
C CYS A 122 -6.85 1.06 4.44
N LEU A 123 -7.54 1.60 5.44
CA LEU A 123 -7.90 0.88 6.66
C LEU A 123 -9.18 0.11 6.36
N HIS A 124 -9.17 -1.20 6.59
CA HIS A 124 -10.31 -2.06 6.29
C HIS A 124 -10.53 -3.05 7.41
N LYS A 125 -11.52 -2.78 8.27
CA LYS A 125 -11.75 -3.53 9.51
C LYS A 125 -10.44 -3.61 10.31
N ASP A 126 -10.02 -4.82 10.66
CA ASP A 126 -8.80 -5.17 11.39
C ASP A 126 -7.55 -5.34 10.50
N LYS A 127 -7.59 -4.88 9.23
CA LYS A 127 -6.50 -5.03 8.26
C LYS A 127 -6.16 -3.71 7.57
N ILE A 128 -4.97 -3.66 6.98
CA ILE A 128 -4.59 -2.62 6.03
C ILE A 128 -4.46 -3.26 4.65
N LEU A 129 -5.16 -2.70 3.68
CA LEU A 129 -4.99 -3.05 2.28
C LEU A 129 -4.00 -2.07 1.66
N THR A 130 -3.10 -2.58 0.83
CA THR A 130 -2.18 -1.77 0.04
C THR A 130 -2.42 -1.98 -1.44
N LYS A 131 -2.28 -0.90 -2.21
CA LYS A 131 -2.45 -0.92 -3.66
C LYS A 131 -1.31 -1.69 -4.30
N GLN A 132 -1.62 -2.62 -5.19
CA GLN A 132 -0.59 -3.37 -5.93
C GLN A 132 -0.02 -2.53 -7.06
N GLN A 133 1.22 -2.82 -7.49
CA GLN A 133 1.94 -2.01 -8.49
C GLN A 133 1.14 -1.85 -9.80
N ASN A 134 0.47 -2.92 -10.25
CA ASN A 134 -0.29 -2.95 -11.50
C ASN A 134 -1.81 -2.80 -11.28
N GLU A 135 -2.26 -2.54 -10.06
CA GLU A 135 -3.69 -2.34 -9.77
C GLU A 135 -4.13 -0.95 -10.24
N ASN A 136 -5.28 -0.85 -10.89
CA ASN A 136 -5.88 0.45 -11.23
C ASN A 136 -6.34 1.15 -9.94
N THR A 137 -6.10 2.45 -9.80
CA THR A 137 -6.56 3.24 -8.65
C THR A 137 -8.06 3.07 -8.38
N SER A 138 -8.91 3.07 -9.41
CA SER A 138 -10.35 2.89 -9.26
C SER A 138 -10.71 1.50 -8.71
N ALA A 139 -9.98 0.46 -9.15
CA ALA A 139 -10.16 -0.90 -8.64
C ALA A 139 -9.71 -1.01 -7.17
N PHE A 140 -8.63 -0.33 -6.80
CA PHE A 140 -8.18 -0.27 -5.41
C PHE A 140 -9.18 0.47 -4.51
N ILE A 141 -9.74 1.60 -4.96
CA ILE A 141 -10.80 2.33 -4.24
C ILE A 141 -11.99 1.40 -3.99
N GLN A 142 -12.50 0.76 -5.04
CA GLN A 142 -13.63 -0.16 -4.91
C GLN A 142 -13.36 -1.29 -3.92
N LYS A 143 -12.15 -1.85 -3.97
CA LYS A 143 -11.69 -2.88 -3.05
C LYS A 143 -11.64 -2.42 -1.59
N CYS A 144 -11.33 -1.14 -1.34
CA CYS A 144 -11.39 -0.54 0.00
C CYS A 144 -12.82 -0.38 0.52
N HIS A 145 -13.81 -0.29 -0.37
CA HIS A 145 -15.22 -0.14 0.04
C HIS A 145 -15.91 -1.49 0.27
N ASP A 146 -15.55 -2.50 -0.52
CA ASP A 146 -16.36 -3.73 -0.64
C ASP A 146 -15.90 -4.93 0.22
N LEU A 147 -14.67 -4.95 0.74
CA LEU A 147 -14.11 -6.14 1.41
C LEU A 147 -14.60 -6.40 2.85
#